data_AF-A0A9P1FQA5-F1
#
_entry.id   AF-A0A9P1FQA5-F1
#
_cell.length_a   1.000
_cell.length_b   1.000
_cell.length_c   1.000
_cell.angle_alpha   90.00
_cell.angle_beta   90.00
_cell.angle_gamma   90.00
#
_symmetry.space_group_name_H-M   'P 1'
#
loop_
_entity.id
_entity.type
_entity.pdbx_description
1 polymer ?
#
loop_
_entity_poly.entity_id
_entity_poly.type
_entity_poly.pdbx_seq_one_letter_code
_entity_poly.pdbx_strand_id
1 'polypeptide(L)'
;MHLRKPSPTFSWASRQASNHSHSGETLRCSSNTDVARLAASIKHRILECETCEIDCLGPESIFRSLSAMHLAMVFVKRERSEERTLCLRPEEMHVTSGDTQDFSDADQIGEDAKGRRETLLRMRINVFLSNWHPLALESESEFLVGPATHVGLAAGLFASLLKNGEEVVVGAGRAPAAARAIKVLAATNVYLTKQGVLADKIFLVALRWDRAPRGYVNRVILTSTLQKNI
;
A
#
# COMPACT_ATOMS: atom_id res chain seq x y z
N MET A 1 -2.22 16.47 49.86
CA MET A 1 -1.90 16.98 48.52
C MET A 1 -0.81 16.10 47.90
N HIS A 2 -1.18 14.99 47.25
CA HIS A 2 -0.24 14.16 46.47
C HIS A 2 -1.02 13.56 45.29
N LEU A 3 -0.75 14.10 44.09
CA LEU A 3 -1.27 13.64 42.81
C LEU A 3 -0.53 12.36 42.39
N ARG A 4 -1.18 11.20 42.48
CA ARG A 4 -0.73 10.00 41.76
C ARG A 4 -1.30 10.03 40.34
N LYS A 5 -0.41 9.97 39.34
CA LYS A 5 -0.75 9.81 37.92
C LYS A 5 -1.39 8.44 37.68
N PRO A 6 -2.46 8.32 36.87
CA PRO A 6 -2.85 7.03 36.32
C PRO A 6 -1.99 6.68 35.11
N SER A 7 -1.42 5.49 35.13
CA SER A 7 -0.83 4.78 33.97
C SER A 7 -1.94 4.35 33.00
N PRO A 8 -1.81 4.51 31.68
CA PRO A 8 -2.73 3.91 30.73
C PRO A 8 -2.38 2.43 30.56
N THR A 9 -3.19 1.57 31.17
CA THR A 9 -3.29 0.15 30.79
C THR A 9 -3.92 0.07 29.40
N PHE A 10 -3.09 -0.25 28.39
CA PHE A 10 -3.54 -0.60 27.05
C PHE A 10 -3.91 -2.09 27.06
N SER A 11 -5.18 -2.42 26.85
CA SER A 11 -5.69 -3.79 26.79
C SER A 11 -6.74 -3.86 25.68
N TRP A 12 -6.33 -4.30 24.48
CA TRP A 12 -7.28 -4.85 23.51
C TRP A 12 -7.31 -6.36 23.73
N ALA A 13 -8.33 -6.83 24.44
CA ALA A 13 -8.59 -8.24 24.68
C ALA A 13 -9.04 -8.89 23.37
N SER A 14 -8.14 -9.57 22.69
CA SER A 14 -8.46 -10.60 21.71
C SER A 14 -8.98 -11.83 22.46
N ARG A 15 -10.24 -12.21 22.21
CA ARG A 15 -10.75 -13.52 22.61
C ARG A 15 -10.01 -14.60 21.81
N GLN A 16 -9.04 -15.24 22.45
CA GLN A 16 -8.59 -16.57 22.04
C GLN A 16 -9.72 -17.55 22.34
N ALA A 17 -10.32 -18.09 21.28
CA ALA A 17 -11.03 -19.35 21.32
C ALA A 17 -10.47 -20.22 20.19
N SER A 18 -9.85 -21.32 20.58
CA SER A 18 -9.37 -22.40 19.73
C SER A 18 -10.48 -22.91 18.82
N ASN A 19 -10.28 -22.82 17.50
CA ASN A 19 -10.65 -23.83 16.50
C ASN A 19 -10.16 -23.36 15.12
N HIS A 20 -9.70 -24.30 14.28
CA HIS A 20 -8.99 -24.06 13.02
C HIS A 20 -9.71 -23.04 12.11
N SER A 21 -9.13 -21.85 11.91
CA SER A 21 -9.73 -20.76 11.13
C SER A 21 -8.77 -20.24 10.06
N HIS A 22 -9.22 -20.24 8.79
CA HIS A 22 -8.55 -19.64 7.63
C HIS A 22 -8.56 -18.09 7.64
N SER A 23 -8.53 -17.49 8.82
CA SER A 23 -8.52 -16.05 9.03
C SER A 23 -7.09 -15.55 9.29
N GLY A 24 -6.48 -14.83 8.33
CA GLY A 24 -5.48 -13.81 8.66
C GLY A 24 -4.01 -14.00 8.25
N GLU A 25 -3.66 -14.99 7.44
CA GLU A 25 -2.26 -15.10 6.97
C GLU A 25 -1.95 -14.07 5.87
N THR A 26 -0.97 -13.18 6.00
CA THR A 26 -0.61 -12.19 4.96
C THR A 26 -0.27 -12.88 3.62
N LEU A 27 -0.83 -12.40 2.49
CA LEU A 27 -0.43 -12.90 1.16
C LEU A 27 1.01 -12.48 0.88
N ARG A 28 1.74 -13.29 0.11
CA ARG A 28 3.09 -12.95 -0.33
C ARG A 28 3.12 -12.79 -1.83
N CYS A 29 3.85 -11.79 -2.30
CA CYS A 29 4.13 -11.59 -3.70
C CYS A 29 5.64 -11.63 -3.93
N SER A 30 6.07 -12.44 -4.88
CA SER A 30 7.44 -12.53 -5.38
C SER A 30 7.51 -12.04 -6.83
N SER A 31 8.73 -11.88 -7.35
CA SER A 31 9.01 -11.51 -8.74
C SER A 31 8.42 -12.51 -9.77
N ASN A 32 8.10 -13.74 -9.36
CA ASN A 32 7.53 -14.79 -10.22
C ASN A 32 6.04 -15.10 -9.94
N THR A 33 5.39 -14.35 -9.05
CA THR A 33 4.00 -14.61 -8.69
C THR A 33 3.05 -14.45 -9.89
N ASP A 34 2.15 -15.41 -10.06
CA ASP A 34 1.05 -15.34 -11.02
C ASP A 34 0.04 -14.26 -10.58
N VAL A 35 -0.04 -13.20 -11.37
CA VAL A 35 -0.87 -12.02 -11.08
C VAL A 35 -2.36 -12.36 -11.06
N ALA A 36 -2.83 -13.28 -11.90
CA ALA A 36 -4.24 -13.64 -11.98
C ALA A 36 -4.65 -14.47 -10.74
N ARG A 37 -3.80 -15.41 -10.32
CA ARG A 37 -4.01 -16.17 -9.10
C ARG A 37 -3.99 -15.26 -7.87
N LEU A 38 -3.00 -14.38 -7.76
CA LEU A 38 -2.93 -13.42 -6.66
C LEU A 38 -4.16 -12.50 -6.63
N ALA A 39 -4.62 -12.02 -7.78
CA ALA A 39 -5.83 -11.21 -7.89
C ALA A 39 -7.09 -11.96 -7.41
N ALA A 40 -7.22 -13.24 -7.74
CA ALA A 40 -8.32 -14.08 -7.25
C ALA A 40 -8.27 -14.24 -5.72
N SER A 41 -7.08 -14.44 -5.14
CA SER A 41 -6.89 -14.51 -3.68
C SER A 41 -7.21 -13.19 -2.99
N ILE A 42 -6.78 -12.05 -3.55
CA ILE A 42 -7.15 -10.72 -3.04
C ILE A 42 -8.66 -10.55 -3.08
N LYS A 43 -9.30 -10.83 -4.22
CA LYS A 43 -10.75 -10.73 -4.38
C LYS A 43 -11.48 -11.54 -3.32
N HIS A 44 -11.10 -12.81 -3.14
CA HIS A 44 -11.72 -13.70 -2.15
C HIS A 44 -11.67 -13.11 -0.74
N ARG A 45 -10.47 -12.72 -0.28
CA ARG A 45 -10.27 -12.13 1.05
C ARG A 45 -11.01 -10.82 1.24
N ILE A 46 -11.04 -10.00 0.20
CA ILE A 46 -11.77 -8.74 0.21
C ILE A 46 -13.29 -8.98 0.33
N LEU A 47 -13.82 -10.00 -0.34
CA LEU A 47 -15.26 -10.30 -0.25
C LEU A 47 -15.64 -10.91 1.10
N GLU A 48 -14.77 -11.70 1.71
CA GLU A 48 -15.02 -12.36 2.99
C GLU A 48 -14.71 -11.50 4.21
N CYS A 49 -13.59 -10.77 4.18
CA CYS A 49 -13.02 -10.09 5.35
C CYS A 49 -12.91 -8.57 5.18
N GLU A 50 -13.29 -8.02 4.02
CA GLU A 50 -13.16 -6.59 3.64
C GLU A 50 -11.73 -6.02 3.67
N THR A 51 -10.75 -6.87 3.96
CA THR A 51 -9.34 -6.51 4.11
C THR A 51 -8.45 -7.61 3.56
N CYS A 52 -7.26 -7.23 3.07
CA CYS A 52 -6.23 -8.15 2.63
C CYS A 52 -4.85 -7.53 2.84
N GLU A 53 -3.89 -8.28 3.36
CA GLU A 53 -2.50 -7.84 3.43
C GLU A 53 -1.66 -8.56 2.39
N ILE A 54 -0.72 -7.85 1.77
CA ILE A 54 0.26 -8.41 0.84
C ILE A 54 1.67 -7.94 1.23
N ASP A 55 2.57 -8.87 1.45
CA ASP A 55 4.00 -8.63 1.64
C ASP A 55 4.75 -8.77 0.32
N CYS A 56 5.57 -7.77 0.02
CA CYS A 56 6.30 -7.65 -1.24
C CYS A 56 7.74 -7.26 -0.99
N LEU A 57 8.68 -7.94 -1.66
CA LEU A 57 10.10 -7.65 -1.62
C LEU A 57 10.61 -7.32 -3.02
N GLY A 58 11.25 -6.17 -3.17
CA GLY A 58 11.84 -5.74 -4.44
C GLY A 58 10.83 -5.17 -5.46
N PRO A 59 11.33 -4.55 -6.55
CA PRO A 59 10.49 -3.78 -7.47
C PRO A 59 9.45 -4.59 -8.24
N GLU A 60 9.82 -5.78 -8.74
CA GLU A 60 8.94 -6.61 -9.56
C GLU A 60 7.78 -7.18 -8.75
N SER A 61 8.04 -7.63 -7.52
CA SER A 61 6.99 -8.04 -6.58
C SER A 61 5.99 -6.90 -6.30
N ILE A 62 6.48 -5.69 -6.04
CA ILE A 62 5.60 -4.53 -5.82
C ILE A 62 4.77 -4.24 -7.08
N PHE A 63 5.37 -4.29 -8.26
CA PHE A 63 4.62 -4.03 -9.49
C PHE A 63 3.55 -5.10 -9.79
N ARG A 64 3.87 -6.38 -9.57
CA ARG A 64 2.94 -7.49 -9.74
C ARG A 64 1.79 -7.44 -8.75
N SER A 65 2.06 -7.11 -7.49
CA SER A 65 1.01 -6.98 -6.47
C SER A 65 0.07 -5.80 -6.76
N LEU A 66 0.58 -4.66 -7.24
CA LEU A 66 -0.27 -3.56 -7.74
C LEU A 66 -1.11 -4.00 -8.95
N SER A 67 -0.52 -4.76 -9.87
CA SER A 67 -1.25 -5.32 -11.02
C SER A 67 -2.37 -6.28 -10.56
N ALA A 68 -2.08 -7.13 -9.59
CA ALA A 68 -3.04 -8.07 -9.01
C ALA A 68 -4.16 -7.35 -8.26
N MET A 69 -3.84 -6.29 -7.49
CA MET A 69 -4.82 -5.45 -6.83
C MET A 69 -5.77 -4.77 -7.84
N HIS A 70 -5.25 -4.25 -8.94
CA HIS A 70 -6.08 -3.66 -9.99
C HIS A 70 -7.03 -4.69 -10.61
N LEU A 71 -6.51 -5.88 -10.95
CA LEU A 71 -7.33 -6.95 -11.48
C LEU A 71 -8.39 -7.43 -10.47
N ALA A 72 -8.03 -7.53 -9.19
CA ALA A 72 -8.95 -7.84 -8.11
C ALA A 72 -10.05 -6.79 -7.98
N MET A 73 -9.74 -5.49 -8.12
CA MET A 73 -10.74 -4.43 -8.15
C MET A 73 -11.74 -4.63 -9.29
N VAL A 74 -11.29 -5.01 -10.49
CA VAL A 74 -12.18 -5.32 -11.62
C VAL A 74 -13.11 -6.49 -11.28
N PHE A 75 -12.60 -7.53 -10.61
CA PHE A 75 -13.42 -8.67 -10.20
C PHE A 75 -14.43 -8.31 -9.12
N VAL A 76 -14.01 -7.57 -8.08
CA VAL A 76 -14.90 -7.13 -6.99
C VAL A 76 -16.03 -6.25 -7.54
N LYS A 77 -15.74 -5.34 -8.47
CA LYS A 77 -16.75 -4.48 -9.12
C LYS A 77 -17.74 -5.25 -10.00
N ARG A 78 -17.36 -6.43 -10.52
CA ARG A 78 -18.29 -7.29 -11.28
C ARG A 78 -19.24 -8.06 -10.37
N GLU A 79 -18.78 -8.43 -9.18
CA GLU A 79 -19.57 -9.24 -8.23
C GLU A 79 -20.42 -8.39 -7.29
N ARG A 80 -20.00 -7.16 -6.96
CA ARG A 80 -20.77 -6.21 -6.16
C ARG A 80 -21.23 -5.04 -7.04
N SER A 81 -22.52 -4.73 -7.01
CA SER A 81 -23.12 -3.61 -7.76
C SER A 81 -22.83 -2.23 -7.16
N GLU A 82 -22.25 -2.18 -5.96
CA GLU A 82 -21.91 -0.94 -5.26
C GLU A 82 -20.59 -0.35 -5.77
N GLU A 83 -20.51 0.98 -5.84
CA GLU A 83 -19.28 1.71 -6.12
C GLU A 83 -18.30 1.60 -4.94
N ARG A 84 -17.54 0.50 -4.91
CA ARG A 84 -16.46 0.26 -3.96
C ARG A 84 -15.12 0.52 -4.62
N THR A 85 -14.24 1.21 -3.88
CA THR A 85 -12.85 1.45 -4.29
C THR A 85 -11.93 0.67 -3.37
N LEU A 86 -11.01 -0.11 -3.96
CA LEU A 86 -9.93 -0.71 -3.20
C LEU A 86 -8.86 0.33 -2.95
N CYS A 87 -8.58 0.60 -1.69
CA CYS A 87 -7.50 1.48 -1.27
C CYS A 87 -6.38 0.64 -0.66
N LEU A 88 -5.15 1.06 -0.85
CA LEU A 88 -3.98 0.49 -0.19
C LEU A 88 -3.41 1.48 0.82
N ARG A 89 -2.87 0.94 1.91
CA ARG A 89 -2.04 1.65 2.86
C ARG A 89 -0.66 0.99 2.87
N PRO A 90 0.37 1.66 2.35
CA PRO A 90 1.70 1.09 2.30
C PRO A 90 2.42 1.28 3.63
N GLU A 91 3.09 0.24 4.09
CA GLU A 91 3.83 0.19 5.34
C GLU A 91 5.22 -0.40 5.12
N GLU A 92 6.23 0.29 5.64
CA GLU A 92 7.60 -0.20 5.65
C GLU A 92 7.76 -1.22 6.79
N MET A 93 8.21 -2.43 6.45
CA MET A 93 8.45 -3.49 7.41
C MET A 93 9.95 -3.76 7.54
N HIS A 94 10.42 -3.89 8.78
CA HIS A 94 11.77 -4.35 9.04
C HIS A 94 11.82 -5.87 8.92
N VAL A 95 12.57 -6.35 7.93
CA VAL A 95 12.79 -7.78 7.71
C VAL A 95 13.69 -8.34 8.79
N THR A 96 13.24 -9.40 9.44
CA THR A 96 14.13 -10.26 10.25
C THR A 96 14.72 -11.34 9.35
N SER A 97 15.91 -11.86 9.68
CA SER A 97 16.63 -12.81 8.82
C SER A 97 15.84 -14.07 8.41
N GLY A 98 14.77 -14.41 9.13
CA GLY A 98 13.86 -15.51 8.78
C GLY A 98 12.88 -15.17 7.65
N ASP A 99 12.43 -13.92 7.52
CA ASP A 99 11.38 -13.57 6.55
C ASP A 99 11.90 -13.64 5.10
N THR A 100 13.22 -13.50 4.90
CA THR A 100 13.87 -13.57 3.59
C THR A 100 13.96 -14.99 3.00
N GLN A 101 13.97 -16.03 3.83
CA GLN A 101 14.07 -17.42 3.34
C GLN A 101 12.85 -17.83 2.52
N ASP A 102 11.69 -17.23 2.76
CA ASP A 102 10.48 -17.56 2.02
C ASP A 102 10.36 -16.81 0.67
N PHE A 103 11.26 -15.87 0.39
CA PHE A 103 11.37 -15.19 -0.91
C PHE A 103 12.50 -15.77 -1.79
N SER A 104 13.23 -16.78 -1.30
CA SER A 104 14.52 -17.20 -1.87
C SER A 104 14.46 -18.10 -3.11
N ASP A 105 13.28 -18.49 -3.58
CA ASP A 105 13.18 -19.37 -4.77
C ASP A 105 13.33 -18.61 -6.11
N ALA A 106 13.46 -17.27 -6.10
CA ALA A 106 13.47 -16.46 -7.32
C ALA A 106 14.46 -15.29 -7.33
N ASP A 107 14.78 -14.71 -6.18
CA ASP A 107 15.68 -13.58 -6.10
C ASP A 107 17.02 -14.07 -5.56
N GLN A 108 17.95 -14.38 -6.47
CA GLN A 108 19.38 -14.29 -6.12
C GLN A 108 19.62 -12.83 -5.70
N ILE A 109 19.53 -12.59 -4.41
CA ILE A 109 20.03 -11.39 -3.74
C ILE A 109 21.51 -11.35 -4.11
N GLY A 110 21.86 -10.58 -5.15
CA GLY A 110 23.23 -10.49 -5.62
C GLY A 110 24.14 -10.14 -4.45
N GLU A 111 25.09 -11.02 -4.16
CA GLU A 111 26.10 -10.86 -3.09
C GLU A 111 26.92 -9.54 -3.23
N ASP A 112 26.79 -8.84 -4.36
CA ASP A 112 27.43 -7.55 -4.65
C ASP A 112 26.76 -6.34 -3.96
N ALA A 113 25.62 -6.52 -3.27
CA ALA A 113 24.98 -5.46 -2.49
C ALA A 113 25.29 -5.55 -0.99
N LYS A 114 26.56 -5.74 -0.61
CA LYS A 114 27.04 -5.63 0.79
C LYS A 114 26.59 -4.29 1.42
N GLY A 115 25.44 -4.30 2.09
CA GLY A 115 24.96 -3.20 2.92
C GLY A 115 23.60 -2.58 2.55
N ARG A 116 22.98 -2.88 1.40
CA ARG A 116 21.61 -2.42 1.16
C ARG A 116 20.62 -3.43 1.74
N ARG A 117 20.19 -3.18 2.98
CA ARG A 117 19.02 -3.87 3.54
C ARG A 117 17.84 -3.63 2.61
N GLU A 118 17.35 -4.68 1.97
CA GLU A 118 16.12 -4.58 1.20
C GLU A 118 14.96 -4.39 2.17
N THR A 119 14.24 -3.30 1.98
CA THR A 119 13.03 -2.99 2.71
C THR A 119 11.89 -3.86 2.21
N LEU A 120 11.32 -4.70 3.08
CA LEU A 120 10.04 -5.35 2.84
C LEU A 120 8.92 -4.33 2.95
N LEU A 121 7.99 -4.40 2.01
CA LEU A 121 6.85 -3.52 1.94
C LEU A 121 5.59 -4.34 2.18
N ARG A 122 4.84 -3.98 3.22
CA ARG A 122 3.49 -4.51 3.44
C ARG A 122 2.48 -3.54 2.85
N MET A 123 1.61 -4.05 1.99
CA MET A 123 0.46 -3.31 1.50
C MET A 123 -0.80 -3.87 2.15
N ARG A 124 -1.42 -3.06 3.00
CA ARG A 124 -2.74 -3.36 3.54
C ARG A 124 -3.78 -2.80 2.60
N ILE A 125 -4.60 -3.68 2.04
CA ILE A 125 -5.68 -3.37 1.11
C ILE A 125 -6.99 -3.42 1.88
N ASN A 126 -7.77 -2.37 1.76
CA ASN A 126 -9.07 -2.22 2.40
C ASN A 126 -10.10 -1.82 1.35
N VAL A 127 -11.32 -2.31 1.54
CA VAL A 127 -12.48 -1.82 0.79
C VAL A 127 -12.99 -0.56 1.43
N PHE A 128 -13.14 0.50 0.64
CA PHE A 128 -13.86 1.68 1.05
C PHE A 128 -15.14 1.80 0.22
N LEU A 129 -16.27 1.93 0.93
CA LEU A 129 -17.50 2.45 0.36
C LEU A 129 -17.21 3.92 0.05
N SER A 130 -17.17 4.29 -1.23
CA SER A 130 -16.75 5.64 -1.57
C SER A 130 -17.66 6.28 -2.59
N ASN A 131 -18.30 7.36 -2.15
CA ASN A 131 -18.51 8.58 -2.94
C ASN A 131 -17.18 9.34 -3.23
N TRP A 132 -16.07 8.95 -2.59
CA TRP A 132 -14.73 9.38 -2.96
C TRP A 132 -14.31 8.72 -4.28
N HIS A 133 -14.72 9.33 -5.38
CA HIS A 133 -14.04 9.10 -6.64
C HIS A 133 -12.71 9.83 -6.57
N PRO A 134 -11.54 9.15 -6.69
CA PRO A 134 -10.30 9.86 -6.92
C PRO A 134 -10.55 10.81 -8.09
N LEU A 135 -10.47 12.11 -7.81
CA LEU A 135 -11.04 13.16 -8.65
C LEU A 135 -10.53 13.00 -10.08
N ALA A 136 -11.40 13.39 -11.02
CA ALA A 136 -11.26 13.24 -12.46
C ALA A 136 -9.83 13.54 -12.96
N LEU A 137 -9.47 12.90 -14.08
CA LEU A 137 -8.19 12.94 -14.82
C LEU A 137 -7.55 14.32 -15.08
N GLU A 138 -8.13 15.40 -14.57
CA GLU A 138 -7.83 16.80 -14.83
C GLU A 138 -7.20 17.52 -13.63
N SER A 139 -6.74 16.80 -12.59
CA SER A 139 -5.90 17.47 -11.59
C SER A 139 -4.62 17.97 -12.27
N GLU A 140 -4.43 19.29 -12.34
CA GLU A 140 -3.32 19.93 -13.06
C GLU A 140 -1.93 19.57 -12.52
N SER A 141 -1.84 18.86 -11.39
CA SER A 141 -0.59 18.60 -10.66
C SER A 141 -0.37 17.10 -10.40
N GLU A 142 -0.05 16.33 -11.45
CA GLU A 142 0.48 14.96 -11.30
C GLU A 142 1.98 14.99 -10.99
N PHE A 143 2.39 14.32 -9.91
CA PHE A 143 3.80 14.14 -9.57
C PHE A 143 4.35 12.88 -10.23
N LEU A 144 5.30 13.04 -11.15
CA LEU A 144 5.96 11.92 -11.81
C LEU A 144 7.10 11.38 -10.93
N VAL A 145 6.99 10.12 -10.53
CA VAL A 145 8.03 9.40 -9.80
C VAL A 145 8.81 8.50 -10.75
N GLY A 146 10.12 8.70 -10.80
CA GLY A 146 11.06 7.89 -11.56
C GLY A 146 12.00 7.09 -10.65
N PRO A 147 12.85 6.21 -11.22
CA PRO A 147 13.78 5.38 -10.44
C PRO A 147 14.75 6.19 -9.57
N ALA A 148 15.11 7.39 -10.04
CA ALA A 148 16.05 8.33 -9.40
C ALA A 148 15.39 9.29 -8.39
N THR A 149 14.06 9.25 -8.23
CA THR A 149 13.37 10.14 -7.28
C THR A 149 13.87 9.89 -5.85
N HIS A 150 14.23 10.98 -5.16
CA HIS A 150 14.69 10.91 -3.78
C HIS A 150 13.51 10.68 -2.81
N VAL A 151 13.48 9.51 -2.18
CA VAL A 151 12.31 9.04 -1.40
C VAL A 151 11.93 10.01 -0.29
N GLY A 152 12.88 10.40 0.56
CA GLY A 152 12.60 11.25 1.72
C GLY A 152 12.15 12.67 1.37
N LEU A 153 12.65 13.23 0.26
CA LEU A 153 12.29 14.60 -0.15
C LEU A 153 10.87 14.60 -0.74
N ALA A 154 10.57 13.64 -1.62
CA ALA A 154 9.22 13.48 -2.16
C ALA A 154 8.21 13.16 -1.06
N ALA A 155 8.55 12.29 -0.10
CA ALA A 155 7.69 11.96 1.03
C ALA A 155 7.42 13.18 1.93
N GLY A 156 8.44 14.01 2.17
CA GLY A 156 8.30 15.25 2.94
C GLY A 156 7.35 16.24 2.26
N LEU A 157 7.51 16.43 0.95
CA LEU A 157 6.61 17.26 0.15
C LEU A 157 5.18 16.74 0.20
N PHE A 158 4.96 15.44 -0.06
CA PHE A 158 3.63 14.84 -0.07
C PHE A 158 2.96 14.92 1.29
N ALA A 159 3.69 14.68 2.38
CA ALA A 159 3.17 14.84 3.74
C ALA A 159 2.72 16.28 4.01
N SER A 160 3.46 17.28 3.51
CA SER A 160 3.08 18.69 3.63
C SER A 160 1.79 19.01 2.88
N LEU A 161 1.68 18.56 1.62
CA LEU A 161 0.48 18.78 0.80
C LEU A 161 -0.77 18.13 1.43
N LEU A 162 -0.65 16.86 1.82
CA LEU A 162 -1.74 16.12 2.47
C LEU A 162 -2.18 16.75 3.80
N LYS A 163 -1.22 17.28 4.58
CA LYS A 163 -1.52 17.99 5.83
C LYS A 163 -2.35 19.26 5.58
N ASN A 164 -2.15 19.91 4.44
CA ASN A 164 -2.93 21.08 4.01
C ASN A 164 -4.31 20.72 3.43
N GLY A 165 -4.66 19.42 3.38
CA GLY A 165 -5.92 18.94 2.82
C GLY A 165 -5.89 18.77 1.30
N GLU A 166 -4.72 18.85 0.68
CA GLU A 166 -4.55 18.62 -0.76
C GLU A 166 -4.50 17.13 -1.07
N GLU A 167 -5.03 16.74 -2.23
CA GLU A 167 -4.82 15.40 -2.76
C GLU A 167 -3.47 15.33 -3.48
N VAL A 168 -2.76 14.21 -3.33
CA VAL A 168 -1.50 13.97 -4.04
C VAL A 168 -1.72 12.87 -5.06
N VAL A 169 -1.53 13.21 -6.34
CA VAL A 169 -1.60 12.27 -7.46
C VAL A 169 -0.21 11.94 -7.94
N VAL A 170 0.16 10.65 -7.86
CA VAL A 170 1.50 10.17 -8.22
C VAL A 170 1.42 9.28 -9.46
N GLY A 171 2.12 9.67 -10.51
CA GLY A 171 2.32 8.87 -11.71
C GLY A 171 3.63 8.11 -11.66
N ALA A 172 3.57 6.80 -11.92
CA ALA A 172 4.75 5.96 -12.02
C ALA A 172 4.67 5.01 -13.22
N GLY A 173 5.80 4.86 -13.93
CA GLY A 173 5.91 3.97 -15.07
C GLY A 173 6.12 2.50 -14.67
N ARG A 174 7.19 1.90 -15.21
CA ARG A 174 7.55 0.48 -14.99
C ARG A 174 7.89 0.17 -13.52
N ALA A 175 8.10 -1.12 -13.22
CA ALA A 175 8.32 -1.65 -11.87
C ALA A 175 9.28 -0.83 -10.98
N PRO A 176 10.48 -0.38 -11.42
CA PRO A 176 11.36 0.41 -10.57
C PRO A 176 10.76 1.75 -10.12
N ALA A 177 10.01 2.41 -11.01
CA ALA A 177 9.33 3.67 -10.72
C ALA A 177 8.11 3.45 -9.81
N ALA A 178 7.30 2.43 -10.09
CA ALA A 178 6.14 2.08 -9.26
C ALA A 178 6.56 1.69 -7.84
N ALA A 179 7.60 0.87 -7.70
CA ALA A 179 8.17 0.52 -6.41
C ALA A 179 8.71 1.73 -5.66
N ARG A 180 9.36 2.66 -6.37
CA ARG A 180 9.80 3.93 -5.79
C ARG A 180 8.61 4.77 -5.31
N ALA A 181 7.54 4.85 -6.08
CA ALA A 181 6.34 5.59 -5.70
C ALA A 181 5.68 5.01 -4.44
N ILE A 182 5.55 3.68 -4.34
CA ILE A 182 5.03 3.04 -3.13
C ILE A 182 5.94 3.28 -1.92
N LYS A 183 7.25 3.24 -2.09
CA LYS A 183 8.20 3.59 -1.01
C LYS A 183 8.07 5.04 -0.56
N VAL A 184 7.87 5.97 -1.50
CA VAL A 184 7.58 7.38 -1.18
C VAL A 184 6.31 7.46 -0.33
N LEU A 185 5.22 6.82 -0.74
CA LEU A 185 3.95 6.85 0.00
C LEU A 185 4.06 6.17 1.37
N ALA A 186 4.84 5.09 1.51
CA ALA A 186 5.12 4.47 2.81
C ALA A 186 5.87 5.44 3.73
N ALA A 187 6.90 6.12 3.22
CA ALA A 187 7.63 7.14 3.97
C ALA A 187 6.74 8.35 4.32
N THR A 188 5.82 8.75 3.43
CA THR A 188 4.81 9.78 3.68
C THR A 188 3.93 9.38 4.87
N ASN A 189 3.45 8.14 4.91
CA ASN A 189 2.66 7.60 6.02
C ASN A 189 3.42 7.70 7.35
N VAL A 190 4.71 7.37 7.36
CA VAL A 190 5.59 7.51 8.54
C VAL A 190 5.71 8.97 8.97
N TYR A 191 5.89 9.92 8.04
CA TYR A 191 5.97 11.35 8.37
C TYR A 191 4.65 11.89 8.93
N LEU A 192 3.51 11.55 8.34
CA LEU A 192 2.19 11.96 8.83
C LEU A 192 1.93 11.40 10.24
N THR A 193 2.32 10.14 10.48
CA THR A 193 2.24 9.51 11.81
C THR A 193 3.09 10.27 12.84
N LYS A 194 4.36 10.53 12.53
CA LYS A 194 5.28 11.25 13.44
C LYS A 194 4.84 12.67 13.76
N GLN A 195 4.13 13.32 12.83
CA GLN A 195 3.56 14.65 13.02
C GLN A 195 2.21 14.64 13.77
N GLY A 196 1.68 13.47 14.14
CA GLY A 196 0.38 13.34 14.82
C GLY A 196 -0.82 13.58 13.91
N VAL A 197 -0.63 13.69 12.59
CA VAL A 197 -1.71 14.00 11.62
C VAL A 197 -2.69 12.84 11.48
N LEU A 198 -2.25 11.61 11.72
CA LEU A 198 -3.06 10.40 11.61
C LEU A 198 -3.72 9.97 12.94
N ALA A 199 -3.74 10.84 13.96
CA ALA A 199 -4.37 10.50 15.23
C ALA A 199 -5.89 10.28 15.10
N ASP A 200 -6.54 11.05 14.24
CA ASP A 200 -7.98 11.01 13.94
C ASP A 200 -8.25 10.79 12.43
N LYS A 201 -7.20 10.54 11.64
CA LYS A 201 -7.27 10.39 10.19
C LYS A 201 -6.59 9.13 9.70
N ILE A 202 -7.03 8.64 8.55
CA ILE A 202 -6.46 7.51 7.83
C ILE A 202 -5.84 8.01 6.53
N PHE A 203 -4.61 7.60 6.27
CA PHE A 203 -3.94 7.79 4.99
C PHE A 203 -4.35 6.68 4.01
N LEU A 204 -4.99 7.08 2.91
CA LEU A 204 -5.50 6.17 1.89
C LEU A 204 -4.84 6.44 0.55
N VAL A 205 -4.54 5.37 -0.18
CA VAL A 205 -4.04 5.44 -1.56
C VAL A 205 -4.96 4.63 -2.47
N ALA A 206 -5.63 5.30 -3.40
CA ALA A 206 -6.40 4.67 -4.46
C ALA A 206 -5.48 4.37 -5.65
N LEU A 207 -5.62 3.16 -6.19
CA LEU A 207 -4.87 2.67 -7.33
C LEU A 207 -5.69 2.79 -8.61
N ARG A 208 -5.11 3.42 -9.64
CA ARG A 208 -5.63 3.40 -11.02
C ARG A 208 -4.54 3.00 -11.99
N TRP A 209 -4.94 2.26 -13.02
CA TRP A 209 -4.11 2.03 -14.19
C TRP A 209 -4.57 2.95 -15.30
N ASP A 210 -3.62 3.64 -15.92
CA ASP A 210 -3.89 4.57 -16.99
C ASP A 210 -2.97 4.30 -18.17
N ARG A 211 -3.47 4.54 -19.38
CA ARG A 211 -2.63 4.54 -20.58
C ARG A 211 -2.05 5.93 -20.71
N ALA A 212 -0.72 6.06 -20.71
CA ALA A 212 -0.11 7.35 -20.93
C ALA A 212 -0.64 7.98 -22.24
N PRO A 213 -0.93 9.30 -22.29
CA PRO A 213 -1.50 9.97 -23.46
C PRO A 213 -0.69 9.77 -24.76
N ARG A 214 0.59 9.42 -24.63
CA ARG A 214 1.52 9.14 -25.74
C ARG A 214 1.67 7.66 -26.09
N GLY A 215 0.78 6.78 -25.61
CA GLY A 215 0.45 5.51 -26.28
C GLY A 215 1.31 4.27 -25.99
N TYR A 216 2.37 4.31 -25.18
CA TYR A 216 3.31 3.18 -25.11
C TYR A 216 3.60 2.58 -23.73
N VAL A 217 3.12 3.16 -22.64
CA VAL A 217 3.40 2.63 -21.30
C VAL A 217 2.16 2.74 -20.42
N ASN A 218 1.71 1.61 -19.89
CA ASN A 218 0.77 1.56 -18.79
C ASN A 218 1.43 2.21 -17.57
N ARG A 219 0.81 3.24 -17.01
CA ARG A 219 1.27 3.91 -15.80
C ARG A 219 0.36 3.57 -14.64
N VAL A 220 0.97 3.45 -13.47
CA VAL A 220 0.28 3.35 -12.20
C VAL A 220 0.04 4.77 -11.71
N ILE A 221 -1.22 5.12 -11.48
CA ILE A 221 -1.64 6.35 -10.83
C ILE A 221 -2.06 6.03 -9.40
N LEU A 222 -1.45 6.70 -8.44
CA LEU A 222 -1.72 6.55 -7.02
C LEU A 222 -2.25 7.89 -6.51
N THR A 223 -3.54 7.94 -6.21
CA THR A 223 -4.16 9.13 -5.61
C THR A 223 -4.21 8.93 -4.11
N SER A 224 -3.63 9.85 -3.35
CA SER A 224 -3.59 9.75 -1.91
C SER A 224 -4.29 10.91 -1.23
N THR A 225 -4.97 10.61 -0.11
CA THR A 225 -5.76 11.56 0.65
C THR A 225 -5.80 11.19 2.14
N LEU A 226 -6.27 12.11 2.98
CA LEU A 226 -6.57 11.88 4.38
C LEU A 226 -8.08 11.87 4.61
N GLN A 227 -8.59 10.77 5.17
CA GLN A 227 -9.99 10.68 5.58
C GLN A 227 -10.12 10.64 7.09
N LYS A 228 -11.22 11.14 7.65
CA LYS A 228 -11.51 10.97 9.08
C LYS A 228 -11.70 9.49 9.40
N ASN A 229 -11.14 9.05 10.52
CA ASN A 229 -11.41 7.72 11.05
C ASN A 229 -12.87 7.70 11.53
N ILE A 230 -13.72 6.87 10.92
CA ILE A 230 -15.14 6.71 11.26
C ILE A 230 -15.27 5.68 12.39
#